data_AF-A0A6F8VGM4-F1
#
_entry.id   AF-A0A6F8VGM4-F1
#
_cell.length_a   1.000
_cell.length_b   1.000
_cell.length_c   1.000
_cell.angle_alpha   90.00
_cell.angle_beta   90.00
_cell.angle_gamma   90.00
#
_symmetry.space_group_name_H-M   'P 1'
#
loop_
_entity.id
_entity.type
_entity.pdbx_description
1 polymer ?
#
loop_
_entity_poly.entity_id
_entity_poly.type
_entity_poly.pdbx_seq_one_letter_code
_entity_poly.pdbx_strand_id
1 'polypeptide(L)'
;MSSTTGLQLPTGFDVASYDRVNEAAAVVANPNDAAAPWKQTSWFGYSAAWNGLALRLRSATEYDAEFGRLIAISTAPDQEVRYVQERALFGCIASSFSAVECFYMATYCLGAALSQSHFPLKDGEDLNKSPSQVVKSFQAWQRSDPFSQVLATEASSNEFKILKDLRNSLAHRGILPRQVFLSTDSDIPSAIPSNPKALARNFAYDATLSASTTSAHVQWVNETTSRLVSALQDFLKRYRQANDA
;
A
#
# COMPACT_ATOMS: atom_id res chain seq x y z
N MET A 1 20.44 2.50 -0.49
CA MET A 1 20.69 1.89 -1.81
C MET A 1 19.62 2.41 -2.77
N SER A 2 19.98 2.68 -4.02
CA SER A 2 19.00 3.08 -5.06
C SER A 2 18.35 1.82 -5.63
N SER A 3 17.03 1.80 -5.83
CA SER A 3 16.32 0.68 -6.48
C SER A 3 16.47 0.72 -8.01
N THR A 4 15.97 -0.30 -8.69
CA THR A 4 15.75 -0.37 -10.16
C THR A 4 14.96 0.82 -10.72
N THR A 5 14.25 1.57 -9.89
CA THR A 5 13.52 2.79 -10.31
C THR A 5 14.31 4.08 -10.11
N GLY A 6 15.54 4.00 -9.59
CA GLY A 6 16.37 5.18 -9.26
C GLY A 6 15.93 5.90 -7.99
N LEU A 7 14.96 5.35 -7.25
CA LEU A 7 14.43 5.94 -6.02
C LEU A 7 15.16 5.38 -4.79
N GLN A 8 15.33 6.24 -3.80
CA GLN A 8 15.69 5.81 -2.46
C GLN A 8 14.42 5.34 -1.76
N LEU A 9 14.34 4.03 -1.50
CA LEU A 9 13.21 3.43 -0.79
C LEU A 9 13.40 3.50 0.73
N PRO A 10 12.30 3.43 1.51
CA PRO A 10 12.35 3.60 2.96
C PRO A 10 13.25 2.58 3.66
N THR A 11 13.89 3.02 4.76
CA THR A 11 14.64 2.13 5.66
C THR A 11 13.69 1.08 6.23
N GLY A 12 14.03 -0.20 6.04
CA GLY A 12 13.20 -1.33 6.46
C GLY A 12 12.43 -2.01 5.33
N PHE A 13 12.40 -1.43 4.12
CA PHE A 13 11.89 -2.10 2.93
C PHE A 13 12.97 -2.98 2.28
N ASP A 14 12.62 -4.20 1.86
CA ASP A 14 13.54 -5.12 1.19
C ASP A 14 13.75 -4.73 -0.29
N VAL A 15 14.62 -3.74 -0.50
CA VAL A 15 15.00 -3.23 -1.83
C VAL A 15 15.59 -4.32 -2.71
N ALA A 16 16.39 -5.22 -2.14
CA ALA A 16 17.06 -6.26 -2.90
C ALA A 16 16.05 -7.26 -3.48
N SER A 17 15.03 -7.65 -2.71
CA SER A 17 13.95 -8.48 -3.23
C SER A 17 13.05 -7.75 -4.21
N TYR A 18 12.80 -6.44 -4.00
CA TYR A 18 12.07 -5.62 -4.97
C TYR A 18 12.73 -5.63 -6.36
N ASP A 19 14.06 -5.44 -6.40
CA ASP A 19 14.82 -5.43 -7.65
C ASP A 19 14.85 -6.83 -8.30
N ARG A 20 15.08 -7.89 -7.52
CA ARG A 20 15.05 -9.27 -8.01
C ARG A 20 13.69 -9.66 -8.60
N VAL A 21 12.59 -9.22 -7.99
CA VAL A 21 11.25 -9.45 -8.54
C VAL A 21 11.08 -8.72 -9.87
N ASN A 22 11.53 -7.48 -9.97
CA ASN A 22 11.42 -6.71 -11.22
C ASN A 22 12.21 -7.38 -12.37
N GLU A 23 13.42 -7.84 -12.08
CA GLU A 23 14.24 -8.60 -13.04
C GLU A 23 13.56 -9.91 -13.47
N ALA A 24 13.02 -10.68 -12.52
CA ALA A 24 12.31 -11.92 -12.83
C ALA A 24 11.01 -11.67 -13.63
N ALA A 25 10.28 -10.60 -13.29
CA ALA A 25 9.08 -10.19 -14.00
C ALA A 25 9.40 -9.82 -15.46
N ALA A 26 10.51 -9.12 -15.72
CA ALA A 26 10.94 -8.74 -17.07
C ALA A 26 11.18 -9.96 -17.97
N VAL A 27 11.65 -11.07 -17.39
CA VAL A 27 11.85 -12.34 -18.10
C VAL A 27 10.51 -13.00 -18.40
N VAL A 28 9.67 -13.22 -17.39
CA VAL A 28 8.45 -14.03 -17.56
C VAL A 28 7.34 -13.28 -18.30
N ALA A 29 7.30 -11.96 -18.15
CA ALA A 29 6.37 -11.06 -18.83
C ALA A 29 7.06 -10.28 -19.97
N ASN A 30 8.07 -10.86 -20.63
CA ASN A 30 8.80 -10.21 -21.71
C ASN A 30 7.84 -9.62 -22.79
N PRO A 31 7.80 -8.29 -22.97
CA PRO A 31 6.88 -7.65 -23.91
C PRO A 31 7.23 -7.90 -25.38
N ASN A 32 8.43 -8.43 -25.66
CA ASN A 32 8.92 -8.72 -27.01
C ASN A 32 8.73 -10.20 -27.42
N ASP A 33 8.03 -10.99 -26.60
CA ASP A 33 7.73 -12.39 -26.90
C ASP A 33 6.66 -12.49 -28.01
N ALA A 34 7.11 -12.73 -29.25
CA ALA A 34 6.23 -12.83 -30.41
C ALA A 34 5.21 -13.98 -30.33
N ALA A 35 5.49 -15.03 -29.54
CA ALA A 35 4.57 -16.14 -29.33
C ALA A 35 3.49 -15.81 -28.26
N ALA A 36 3.73 -14.77 -27.45
CA ALA A 36 2.86 -14.36 -26.35
C ALA A 36 2.57 -12.85 -26.37
N PRO A 37 1.91 -12.32 -27.42
CA PRO A 37 1.73 -10.86 -27.62
C PRO A 37 0.99 -10.16 -26.47
N TRP A 38 0.19 -10.89 -25.68
CA TRP A 38 -0.50 -10.35 -24.51
C TRP A 38 0.45 -9.89 -23.40
N LYS A 39 1.67 -10.45 -23.33
CA LYS A 39 2.66 -10.06 -22.33
C LYS A 39 3.04 -8.59 -22.46
N GLN A 40 2.87 -7.98 -23.63
CA GLN A 40 3.08 -6.55 -23.83
C GLN A 40 2.16 -5.71 -22.91
N THR A 41 0.85 -5.96 -22.94
CA THR A 41 -0.12 -5.26 -22.07
C THR A 41 0.16 -5.55 -20.60
N SER A 42 0.42 -6.81 -20.26
CA SER A 42 0.76 -7.21 -18.89
C SER A 42 2.03 -6.52 -18.37
N TRP A 43 3.07 -6.40 -19.18
CA TRP A 43 4.34 -5.78 -18.80
C TRP A 43 4.19 -4.29 -18.52
N PHE A 44 3.49 -3.55 -19.38
CA PHE A 44 3.28 -2.11 -19.16
C PHE A 44 2.40 -1.86 -17.93
N GLY A 45 1.37 -2.67 -17.71
CA GLY A 45 0.57 -2.61 -16.48
C GLY A 45 1.38 -2.94 -15.23
N TYR A 46 2.18 -4.01 -15.29
CA TYR A 46 3.07 -4.43 -14.20
C TYR A 46 4.06 -3.32 -13.86
N SER A 47 4.83 -2.84 -14.84
CA SER A 47 5.89 -1.83 -14.62
C SER A 47 5.33 -0.52 -14.09
N ALA A 48 4.18 -0.06 -14.59
CA ALA A 48 3.51 1.13 -14.06
C ALA A 48 3.11 0.95 -12.59
N ALA A 49 2.48 -0.17 -12.24
CA ALA A 49 2.06 -0.46 -10.88
C ALA A 49 3.25 -0.69 -9.94
N TRP A 50 4.31 -1.36 -10.41
CA TRP A 50 5.54 -1.62 -9.65
C TRP A 50 6.34 -0.35 -9.35
N ASN A 51 6.41 0.57 -10.30
CA ASN A 51 6.95 1.92 -10.08
C ASN A 51 6.06 2.71 -9.10
N GLY A 52 4.75 2.56 -9.23
CA GLY A 52 3.77 3.12 -8.30
C GLY A 52 4.02 2.69 -6.86
N LEU A 53 4.29 1.40 -6.62
CA LEU A 53 4.64 0.89 -5.28
C LEU A 53 5.83 1.66 -4.69
N ALA A 54 6.93 1.76 -5.43
CA ALA A 54 8.14 2.48 -4.99
C ALA A 54 7.86 3.96 -4.66
N LEU A 55 7.17 4.66 -5.57
CA LEU A 55 6.81 6.06 -5.38
C LEU A 55 5.94 6.25 -4.13
N ARG A 56 4.93 5.41 -3.94
CA ARG A 56 3.97 5.52 -2.84
C ARG A 56 4.57 5.17 -1.48
N LEU A 57 5.46 4.17 -1.41
CA LEU A 57 6.22 3.87 -0.19
C LEU A 57 7.09 5.05 0.25
N ARG A 58 7.79 5.67 -0.70
CA ARG A 58 8.60 6.86 -0.43
C ARG A 58 7.73 8.02 0.03
N SER A 59 6.65 8.34 -0.70
CA SER A 59 5.73 9.41 -0.31
C SER A 59 5.12 9.19 1.07
N ALA A 60 4.71 7.95 1.41
CA ALA A 60 4.17 7.63 2.72
C ALA A 60 5.16 7.96 3.86
N THR A 61 6.43 7.59 3.67
CA THR A 61 7.49 7.85 4.67
C THR A 61 7.82 9.35 4.78
N GLU A 62 7.86 10.08 3.66
CA GLU A 62 8.09 11.52 3.68
C GLU A 62 6.92 12.27 4.35
N TYR A 63 5.67 11.87 4.09
CA TYR A 63 4.50 12.45 4.76
C TYR A 63 4.41 12.10 6.23
N ASP A 64 4.82 10.90 6.64
CA ASP A 64 4.90 10.52 8.06
C ASP A 64 5.91 11.39 8.82
N ALA A 65 7.11 11.56 8.25
CA ALA A 65 8.12 12.44 8.83
C ALA A 65 7.64 13.90 8.91
N GLU A 66 6.97 14.38 7.86
CA GLU A 66 6.36 15.71 7.85
C GLU A 66 5.29 15.86 8.94
N PHE A 67 4.36 14.90 9.03
CA PHE A 67 3.29 14.92 10.01
C PHE A 67 3.83 14.85 11.44
N GLY A 68 4.75 13.93 11.73
CA GLY A 68 5.38 13.80 13.04
C GLY A 68 6.05 15.08 13.49
N ARG A 69 6.78 15.75 12.59
CA ARG A 69 7.40 17.06 12.87
C ARG A 69 6.35 18.14 13.17
N LEU A 70 5.27 18.19 12.41
CA LEU A 70 4.22 19.20 12.58
C LEU A 70 3.42 19.00 13.86
N ILE A 71 3.12 17.76 14.23
CA ILE A 71 2.39 17.43 15.46
C ILE A 71 3.24 17.67 16.71
N ALA A 72 4.56 17.46 16.63
CA ALA A 72 5.48 17.77 17.71
C ALA A 72 5.56 19.28 18.04
N ILE A 73 5.23 20.15 17.08
CA ILE A 73 5.16 21.60 17.31
C ILE A 73 3.88 21.97 18.07
N SER A 74 2.73 21.45 17.64
CA SER A 74 1.45 21.68 18.31
C SER A 74 0.40 20.67 17.85
N THR A 75 -0.33 20.09 18.80
CA THR A 75 -1.49 19.24 18.50
C THR A 75 -2.77 20.05 18.24
N ALA A 76 -2.77 21.34 18.61
CA ALA A 76 -3.90 22.26 18.52
C ALA A 76 -3.48 23.62 17.93
N PRO A 77 -2.95 23.65 16.69
CA PRO A 77 -2.49 24.89 16.10
C PRO A 77 -3.64 25.72 15.51
N ASP A 78 -3.33 26.91 14.99
CA ASP A 78 -4.26 27.68 14.16
C ASP A 78 -4.65 26.94 12.87
N GLN A 79 -5.61 27.50 12.12
CA GLN A 79 -6.19 26.82 10.96
C GLN A 79 -5.20 26.62 9.80
N GLU A 80 -4.27 27.55 9.56
CA GLU A 80 -3.30 27.43 8.47
C GLU A 80 -2.29 26.33 8.77
N VAL A 81 -1.79 26.28 10.00
CA VAL A 81 -0.89 25.21 10.43
C VAL A 81 -1.64 23.87 10.51
N ARG A 82 -2.92 23.88 10.94
CA ARG A 82 -3.77 22.68 10.91
C ARG A 82 -3.96 22.16 9.50
N TYR A 83 -4.19 23.02 8.51
CA TYR A 83 -4.29 22.61 7.11
C TYR A 83 -3.03 21.85 6.66
N VAL A 84 -1.84 22.33 7.01
CA VAL A 84 -0.58 21.65 6.67
C VAL A 84 -0.48 20.28 7.36
N GLN A 85 -0.92 20.16 8.61
CA GLN A 85 -1.00 18.87 9.32
C GLN A 85 -1.99 17.89 8.65
N GLU A 86 -3.18 18.35 8.28
CA GLU A 86 -4.19 17.50 7.62
C GLU A 86 -3.73 17.09 6.21
N ARG A 87 -3.01 17.97 5.48
CA ARG A 87 -2.38 17.62 4.21
C ARG A 87 -1.37 16.49 4.38
N ALA A 88 -0.50 16.59 5.39
CA ALA A 88 0.49 15.54 5.67
C ALA A 88 -0.18 14.24 6.11
N LEU A 89 -1.19 14.30 6.99
CA LEU A 89 -1.96 13.12 7.42
C LEU A 89 -2.63 12.42 6.22
N PHE A 90 -3.37 13.16 5.40
CA PHE A 90 -4.04 12.62 4.23
C PHE A 90 -3.03 12.03 3.24
N GLY A 91 -1.95 12.77 2.94
CA GLY A 91 -0.88 12.31 2.07
C GLY A 91 -0.25 11.01 2.54
N CYS A 92 0.00 10.88 3.85
CA CYS A 92 0.55 9.68 4.46
C CYS A 92 -0.39 8.49 4.29
N ILE A 93 -1.65 8.62 4.73
CA ILE A 93 -2.62 7.52 4.70
C ILE A 93 -2.96 7.10 3.27
N ALA A 94 -3.18 8.07 2.38
CA ALA A 94 -3.48 7.81 0.97
C ALA A 94 -2.32 7.12 0.26
N SER A 95 -1.08 7.58 0.48
CA SER A 95 0.11 6.96 -0.11
C SER A 95 0.36 5.56 0.46
N SER A 96 0.20 5.38 1.77
CA SER A 96 0.34 4.09 2.45
C SER A 96 -0.62 3.05 1.88
N PHE A 97 -1.91 3.39 1.77
CA PHE A 97 -2.91 2.48 1.20
C PHE A 97 -2.64 2.20 -0.29
N SER A 98 -2.32 3.26 -1.06
CA SER A 98 -2.03 3.14 -2.49
C SER A 98 -0.79 2.28 -2.77
N ALA A 99 0.22 2.28 -1.90
CA ALA A 99 1.40 1.42 -2.06
C ALA A 99 1.00 -0.06 -2.10
N VAL A 100 0.15 -0.48 -1.16
CA VAL A 100 -0.37 -1.83 -1.10
C VAL A 100 -1.21 -2.13 -2.35
N GLU A 101 -2.14 -1.24 -2.74
CA GLU A 101 -2.94 -1.44 -3.96
C GLU A 101 -2.08 -1.56 -5.23
N CYS A 102 -1.00 -0.77 -5.35
CA CYS A 102 -0.04 -0.87 -6.44
C CYS A 102 0.64 -2.25 -6.49
N PHE A 103 1.01 -2.84 -5.34
CA PHE A 103 1.55 -4.20 -5.31
C PHE A 103 0.54 -5.23 -5.82
N TYR A 104 -0.71 -5.18 -5.34
CA TYR A 104 -1.76 -6.10 -5.79
C TYR A 104 -2.05 -5.93 -7.29
N MET A 105 -2.06 -4.70 -7.80
CA MET A 105 -2.24 -4.47 -9.24
C MET A 105 -1.06 -4.99 -10.06
N ALA A 106 0.18 -4.77 -9.62
CA ALA A 106 1.36 -5.30 -10.28
C ALA A 106 1.30 -6.83 -10.38
N THR A 107 0.95 -7.51 -9.28
CA THR A 107 0.82 -8.96 -9.26
C THR A 107 -0.34 -9.47 -10.11
N TYR A 108 -1.43 -8.74 -10.24
CA TYR A 108 -2.51 -9.07 -11.17
C TYR A 108 -2.02 -9.01 -12.63
N CYS A 109 -1.32 -7.95 -13.01
CA CYS A 109 -0.73 -7.82 -14.34
C CYS A 109 0.29 -8.94 -14.62
N LEU A 110 1.10 -9.29 -13.64
CA LEU A 110 2.04 -10.40 -13.75
C LEU A 110 1.30 -11.74 -13.87
N GLY A 111 0.23 -11.97 -13.10
CA GLY A 111 -0.67 -13.11 -13.25
C GLY A 111 -1.27 -13.19 -14.66
N ALA A 112 -1.64 -12.06 -15.27
CA ALA A 112 -2.13 -11.99 -16.65
C ALA A 112 -1.06 -12.39 -17.69
N ALA A 113 0.21 -12.10 -17.44
CA ALA A 113 1.30 -12.55 -18.30
C ALA A 113 1.45 -14.08 -18.26
N LEU A 114 1.23 -14.69 -17.08
CA LEU A 114 1.46 -16.10 -16.80
C LEU A 114 0.23 -17.00 -17.03
N SER A 115 -0.99 -16.48 -16.85
CA SER A 115 -2.24 -17.22 -16.98
C SER A 115 -3.44 -16.32 -17.27
N GLN A 116 -3.67 -16.02 -18.54
CA GLN A 116 -4.79 -15.17 -18.98
C GLN A 116 -6.18 -15.66 -18.55
N SER A 117 -6.37 -16.99 -18.45
CA SER A 117 -7.67 -17.57 -18.12
C SER A 117 -8.13 -17.22 -16.70
N HIS A 118 -7.19 -16.93 -15.80
CA HIS A 118 -7.47 -16.54 -14.42
C HIS A 118 -7.33 -15.03 -14.17
N PHE A 119 -6.60 -14.35 -15.05
CA PHE A 119 -6.28 -12.93 -14.96
C PHE A 119 -6.59 -12.23 -16.29
N PRO A 120 -7.88 -12.02 -16.61
CA PRO A 120 -8.25 -11.29 -17.81
C PRO A 120 -7.75 -9.84 -17.74
N LEU A 121 -7.11 -9.39 -18.82
CA LEU A 121 -6.60 -8.03 -18.98
C LEU A 121 -6.80 -7.60 -20.44
N LYS A 122 -8.05 -7.29 -20.80
CA LYS A 122 -8.44 -6.99 -22.18
C LYS A 122 -8.64 -5.49 -22.43
N ASP A 123 -9.21 -4.79 -21.45
CA ASP A 123 -9.58 -3.38 -21.57
C ASP A 123 -9.31 -2.62 -20.27
N GLY A 124 -9.67 -1.33 -20.25
CA GLY A 124 -9.47 -0.47 -19.08
C GLY A 124 -10.31 -0.86 -17.87
N GLU A 125 -11.44 -1.55 -18.04
CA GLU A 125 -12.27 -2.00 -16.91
C GLU A 125 -11.55 -3.10 -16.12
N ASP A 126 -10.73 -3.90 -16.80
CA ASP A 126 -9.86 -4.90 -16.17
C ASP A 126 -8.74 -4.32 -15.31
N LEU A 127 -8.51 -3.00 -15.34
CA LEU A 127 -7.55 -2.33 -14.45
C LEU A 127 -8.15 -1.95 -13.09
N ASN A 128 -9.49 -2.02 -12.94
CA ASN A 128 -10.18 -1.67 -11.70
C ASN A 128 -10.25 -2.87 -10.74
N LYS A 129 -9.08 -3.33 -10.25
CA LYS A 129 -9.00 -4.48 -9.34
C LYS A 129 -8.65 -4.03 -7.92
N SER A 130 -9.55 -4.34 -6.99
CA SER A 130 -9.25 -4.27 -5.56
C SER A 130 -8.37 -5.45 -5.12
N PRO A 131 -7.59 -5.31 -4.03
CA PRO A 131 -6.78 -6.41 -3.51
C PRO A 131 -7.55 -7.72 -3.29
N SER A 132 -8.80 -7.67 -2.84
CA SER A 132 -9.61 -8.88 -2.66
C SER A 132 -9.98 -9.56 -3.98
N GLN A 133 -10.13 -8.82 -5.08
CA GLN A 133 -10.34 -9.40 -6.41
C GLN A 133 -9.07 -10.08 -6.93
N VAL A 134 -7.90 -9.47 -6.70
CA VAL A 134 -6.61 -10.07 -7.05
C VAL A 134 -6.37 -11.37 -6.27
N VAL A 135 -6.66 -11.38 -4.97
CA VAL A 135 -6.62 -12.60 -4.14
C VAL A 135 -7.50 -13.69 -4.73
N LYS A 136 -8.73 -13.37 -5.14
CA LYS A 136 -9.64 -14.34 -5.75
C LYS A 136 -9.05 -14.96 -7.01
N SER A 137 -8.41 -14.18 -7.88
CA SER A 137 -7.74 -14.70 -9.08
C SER A 137 -6.59 -15.65 -8.73
N PHE A 138 -5.72 -15.28 -7.78
CA PHE A 138 -4.64 -16.17 -7.34
C PHE A 138 -5.13 -17.44 -6.64
N GLN A 139 -6.19 -17.33 -5.83
CA GLN A 139 -6.83 -18.48 -5.19
C GLN A 139 -7.57 -19.39 -6.17
N ALA A 140 -7.99 -18.87 -7.33
CA ALA A 140 -8.55 -19.69 -8.40
C ALA A 140 -7.44 -20.42 -9.20
N TRP A 141 -6.31 -19.74 -9.44
CA TRP A 141 -5.21 -20.28 -10.24
C TRP A 141 -4.26 -21.21 -9.46
N GLN A 142 -3.77 -20.75 -8.32
CA GLN A 142 -2.68 -21.36 -7.55
C GLN A 142 -3.03 -21.38 -6.06
N ARG A 143 -4.18 -21.95 -5.69
CA ARG A 143 -4.67 -21.99 -4.31
C ARG A 143 -3.64 -22.46 -3.28
N SER A 144 -2.90 -23.52 -3.61
CA SER A 144 -1.94 -24.14 -2.70
C SER A 144 -0.57 -23.46 -2.71
N ASP A 145 -0.30 -22.53 -3.62
CA ASP A 145 0.99 -21.84 -3.60
C ASP A 145 1.09 -20.92 -2.36
N PRO A 146 2.22 -20.93 -1.62
CA PRO A 146 2.40 -20.08 -0.46
C PRO A 146 2.13 -18.59 -0.74
N PHE A 147 2.44 -18.09 -1.93
CA PHE A 147 2.20 -16.70 -2.29
C PHE A 147 0.71 -16.34 -2.31
N SER A 148 -0.14 -17.24 -2.83
CA SER A 148 -1.60 -17.05 -2.82
C SER A 148 -2.17 -17.00 -1.39
N GLN A 149 -1.53 -17.70 -0.45
CA GLN A 149 -1.90 -17.65 0.96
C GLN A 149 -1.46 -16.34 1.62
N VAL A 150 -0.22 -15.90 1.39
CA VAL A 150 0.28 -14.61 1.89
C VAL A 150 -0.58 -13.45 1.37
N LEU A 151 -0.92 -13.43 0.08
CA LEU A 151 -1.83 -12.43 -0.49
C LEU A 151 -3.18 -12.38 0.23
N ALA A 152 -3.76 -13.55 0.53
CA ALA A 152 -5.05 -13.65 1.20
C ALA A 152 -4.97 -13.18 2.66
N THR A 153 -3.94 -13.63 3.39
CA THR A 153 -3.69 -13.22 4.78
C THR A 153 -3.57 -11.70 4.88
N GLU A 154 -2.69 -11.08 4.09
CA GLU A 154 -2.44 -9.64 4.19
C GLU A 154 -3.66 -8.80 3.77
N ALA A 155 -4.40 -9.22 2.72
CA ALA A 155 -5.63 -8.54 2.28
C ALA A 155 -6.78 -8.64 3.28
N SER A 156 -6.75 -9.63 4.17
CA SER A 156 -7.74 -9.86 5.22
C SER A 156 -7.33 -9.31 6.59
N SER A 157 -6.12 -8.76 6.70
CA SER A 157 -5.58 -8.23 7.94
C SER A 157 -6.42 -7.06 8.49
N ASN A 158 -6.43 -6.93 9.81
CA ASN A 158 -7.16 -5.84 10.47
C ASN A 158 -6.52 -4.49 10.16
N GLU A 159 -5.19 -4.46 10.04
CA GLU A 159 -4.39 -3.30 9.72
C GLU A 159 -4.72 -2.77 8.32
N PHE A 160 -4.82 -3.65 7.31
CA PHE A 160 -5.24 -3.25 5.97
C PHE A 160 -6.67 -2.66 5.98
N LYS A 161 -7.58 -3.27 6.76
CA LYS A 161 -8.95 -2.78 6.92
C LYS A 161 -8.98 -1.40 7.60
N ILE A 162 -8.23 -1.20 8.67
CA ILE A 162 -8.10 0.08 9.37
C ILE A 162 -7.58 1.15 8.41
N LEU A 163 -6.51 0.84 7.67
CA LEU A 163 -5.89 1.78 6.73
C LEU A 163 -6.85 2.18 5.61
N LYS A 164 -7.59 1.21 5.05
CA LYS A 164 -8.66 1.45 4.07
C LYS A 164 -9.75 2.35 4.63
N ASP A 165 -10.21 2.04 5.84
CA ASP A 165 -11.29 2.75 6.51
C ASP A 165 -10.88 4.20 6.82
N LEU A 166 -9.65 4.43 7.30
CA LEU A 166 -9.07 5.76 7.49
C LEU A 166 -8.98 6.54 6.17
N ARG A 167 -8.42 5.93 5.12
CA ARG A 167 -8.32 6.55 3.79
C ARG A 167 -9.70 6.99 3.28
N ASN A 168 -10.71 6.14 3.40
CA ASN A 168 -12.07 6.46 2.96
C ASN A 168 -12.72 7.56 3.81
N SER A 169 -12.51 7.54 5.13
CA SER A 169 -12.98 8.63 6.00
C SER A 169 -12.33 9.96 5.63
N LEU A 170 -11.01 10.01 5.50
CA LEU A 170 -10.30 11.24 5.15
C LEU A 170 -10.65 11.75 3.74
N ALA A 171 -10.82 10.85 2.77
CA ALA A 171 -11.13 11.22 1.39
C ALA A 171 -12.57 11.70 1.17
N HIS A 172 -13.55 11.16 1.92
CA HIS A 172 -14.97 11.38 1.63
C HIS A 172 -15.74 12.06 2.76
N ARG A 173 -15.27 11.99 4.00
CA ARG A 173 -15.99 12.48 5.18
C ARG A 173 -15.38 13.76 5.77
N GLY A 174 -14.22 14.19 5.27
CA GLY A 174 -13.52 15.39 5.69
C GLY A 174 -12.33 15.11 6.60
N ILE A 175 -11.92 16.11 7.38
CA ILE A 175 -10.80 16.01 8.33
C ILE A 175 -11.22 15.26 9.60
N LEU A 176 -10.27 14.60 10.27
CA LEU A 176 -10.54 14.05 11.60
C LEU A 176 -10.77 15.21 12.58
N PRO A 177 -11.92 15.24 13.29
CA PRO A 177 -12.10 16.24 14.32
C PRO A 177 -11.12 15.98 15.46
N ARG A 178 -10.72 17.06 16.14
CA ARG A 178 -9.78 17.00 17.26
C ARG A 178 -10.47 17.56 18.48
N GLN A 179 -10.45 16.81 19.56
CA GLN A 179 -10.84 17.29 20.87
C GLN A 179 -9.59 17.84 21.56
N VAL A 180 -9.58 19.15 21.80
CA VAL A 180 -8.50 19.85 22.49
C VAL A 180 -8.91 20.02 23.95
N PHE A 181 -8.04 19.57 24.86
CA PHE A 181 -8.26 19.70 26.29
C PHE A 181 -7.51 20.94 26.79
N LEU A 182 -8.23 21.90 27.36
CA LEU A 182 -7.62 23.00 28.11
C LEU A 182 -7.32 22.47 29.51
N SER A 183 -6.05 22.37 29.87
CA SER A 183 -5.61 21.96 31.20
C SER A 183 -4.68 23.01 31.79
N THR A 184 -4.87 23.31 33.08
CA THR A 184 -4.04 24.25 33.84
C THR A 184 -2.79 23.60 34.44
N ASP A 185 -2.76 22.26 34.53
CA ASP A 185 -1.78 21.53 35.34
C ASP A 185 -1.05 20.39 34.60
N SER A 186 -1.44 20.06 33.36
CA SER A 186 -0.76 19.05 32.54
C SER A 186 -1.08 19.18 31.05
N ASP A 187 -0.09 19.03 30.16
CA ASP A 187 -0.32 18.90 28.71
C ASP A 187 -1.11 17.62 28.42
N ILE A 188 -2.43 17.73 28.26
CA ILE A 188 -3.27 16.61 27.82
C ILE A 188 -3.22 16.61 26.29
N PRO A 189 -2.68 15.56 25.64
CA PRO A 189 -2.59 15.52 24.20
C PRO A 189 -3.99 15.54 23.58
N SER A 190 -4.13 16.21 22.43
CA SER A 190 -5.40 16.25 21.72
C SER A 190 -5.83 14.83 21.33
N ALA A 191 -7.14 14.58 21.37
CA ALA A 191 -7.71 13.30 20.99
C ALA A 191 -8.40 13.37 19.63
N ILE A 192 -8.32 12.28 18.89
CA ILE A 192 -9.05 12.03 17.63
C ILE A 192 -10.00 10.84 17.80
N PRO A 193 -11.01 10.70 16.93
CA PRO A 193 -11.92 9.56 17.00
C PRO A 193 -11.21 8.24 16.71
N SER A 194 -11.29 7.24 17.61
CA SER A 194 -10.88 5.86 17.30
C SER A 194 -11.88 5.15 16.37
N ASN A 195 -13.09 5.70 16.25
CA ASN A 195 -14.19 5.16 15.45
C ASN A 195 -14.57 6.09 14.27
N PRO A 196 -13.64 6.41 13.35
CA PRO A 196 -13.84 7.43 12.30
C PRO A 196 -14.94 7.10 11.27
N LYS A 197 -15.59 5.94 11.40
CA LYS A 197 -16.77 5.51 10.61
C LYS A 197 -18.10 5.82 11.27
N ALA A 198 -18.12 6.12 12.57
CA ALA A 198 -19.34 6.47 13.27
C ALA A 198 -19.94 7.77 12.71
N LEU A 199 -21.22 8.02 13.02
CA LEU A 199 -21.81 9.34 12.83
C LEU A 199 -21.04 10.36 13.68
N ALA A 200 -20.93 11.61 13.21
CA ALA A 200 -20.12 12.62 13.90
C ALA A 200 -20.53 12.85 15.37
N ARG A 201 -21.83 12.76 15.66
CA ARG A 201 -22.37 12.83 17.03
C ARG A 201 -21.98 11.66 17.94
N ASN A 202 -21.45 10.57 17.37
CA ASN A 202 -21.09 9.33 18.05
C ASN A 202 -19.57 9.09 18.03
N PHE A 203 -18.75 10.11 17.72
CA PHE A 203 -17.30 9.97 17.75
C PHE A 203 -16.79 9.73 19.17
N ALA A 204 -15.94 8.71 19.32
CA ALA A 204 -15.25 8.37 20.56
C ALA A 204 -13.83 8.96 20.51
N TYR A 205 -13.61 10.09 21.19
CA TYR A 205 -12.34 10.81 21.23
C TYR A 205 -11.37 10.21 22.25
N ASP A 206 -10.95 8.98 22.02
CA ASP A 206 -10.10 8.18 22.91
C ASP A 206 -8.76 7.77 22.26
N ALA A 207 -8.54 8.11 20.99
CA ALA A 207 -7.24 7.91 20.33
C ALA A 207 -6.37 9.17 20.45
N THR A 208 -5.15 9.00 20.94
CA THR A 208 -4.18 10.09 21.09
C THR A 208 -3.66 10.56 19.73
N LEU A 209 -3.72 11.86 19.48
CA LEU A 209 -3.06 12.50 18.35
C LEU A 209 -1.57 12.68 18.67
N SER A 210 -0.71 11.98 17.94
CA SER A 210 0.75 12.10 18.11
C SER A 210 1.47 11.73 16.82
N ALA A 211 2.81 11.75 16.82
CA ALA A 211 3.58 11.23 15.69
C ALA A 211 3.25 9.76 15.36
N SER A 212 2.79 8.97 16.34
CA SER A 212 2.42 7.57 16.11
C SER A 212 1.12 7.39 15.31
N THR A 213 0.32 8.46 15.15
CA THR A 213 -0.92 8.41 14.37
C THR A 213 -0.67 8.01 12.91
N THR A 214 0.49 8.36 12.34
CA THR A 214 0.89 7.95 10.98
C THR A 214 1.95 6.87 10.99
N SER A 215 2.91 6.90 11.92
CA SER A 215 4.11 6.07 11.84
C SER A 215 3.82 4.57 11.95
N ALA A 216 2.80 4.19 12.75
CA ALA A 216 2.38 2.79 12.88
C ALA A 216 1.86 2.23 11.53
N HIS A 217 1.17 3.05 10.73
CA HIS A 217 0.69 2.65 9.42
C HIS A 217 1.81 2.53 8.40
N VAL A 218 2.75 3.47 8.39
CA VAL A 218 3.92 3.41 7.51
C VAL A 218 4.80 2.20 7.82
N GLN A 219 5.04 1.94 9.12
CA GLN A 219 5.77 0.75 9.54
C GLN A 219 5.07 -0.52 9.04
N TRP A 220 3.77 -0.66 9.30
CA TRP A 220 3.00 -1.82 8.85
C TRP A 220 3.05 -1.98 7.32
N VAL A 221 2.93 -0.89 6.54
CA VAL A 221 3.01 -0.96 5.08
C VAL A 221 4.39 -1.41 4.61
N ASN A 222 5.48 -0.87 5.18
CA ASN A 222 6.84 -1.27 4.81
C ASN A 222 7.10 -2.75 5.10
N GLU A 223 6.69 -3.23 6.27
CA GLU A 223 6.83 -4.64 6.65
C GLU A 223 5.97 -5.56 5.76
N THR A 224 4.72 -5.18 5.54
CA THR A 224 3.76 -5.96 4.75
C THR A 224 4.16 -6.05 3.28
N THR A 225 4.53 -4.92 2.68
CA THR A 225 5.00 -4.91 1.29
C THR A 225 6.31 -5.65 1.14
N SER A 226 7.21 -5.63 2.13
CA SER A 226 8.43 -6.46 2.11
C SER A 226 8.09 -7.95 2.12
N ARG A 227 7.21 -8.41 3.03
CA ARG A 227 6.75 -9.82 3.07
C ARG A 227 6.11 -10.25 1.75
N LEU A 228 5.25 -9.40 1.19
CA LEU A 228 4.57 -9.64 -0.08
C LEU A 228 5.55 -9.74 -1.26
N VAL A 229 6.54 -8.85 -1.32
CA VAL A 229 7.60 -8.85 -2.34
C VAL A 229 8.47 -10.10 -2.22
N SER A 230 8.90 -10.48 -1.01
CA SER A 230 9.67 -11.71 -0.79
C SER A 230 8.87 -12.96 -1.20
N ALA A 231 7.59 -13.03 -0.83
CA ALA A 231 6.73 -14.15 -1.21
C ALA A 231 6.52 -14.25 -2.74
N LEU A 232 6.41 -13.11 -3.42
CA LEU A 232 6.34 -13.04 -4.88
C LEU A 232 7.65 -13.48 -5.55
N GLN A 233 8.80 -13.09 -4.98
CA GLN A 233 10.10 -13.55 -5.45
C GLN A 233 10.18 -15.09 -5.44
N ASP A 234 9.77 -15.70 -4.33
CA ASP A 234 9.79 -17.15 -4.19
C ASP A 234 8.79 -17.84 -5.14
N PHE A 235 7.63 -17.23 -5.36
CA PHE A 235 6.66 -17.68 -6.36
C PHE A 235 7.27 -17.71 -7.77
N LEU A 236 7.92 -16.62 -8.19
CA LEU A 236 8.54 -16.55 -9.53
C LEU A 236 9.69 -17.55 -9.69
N LYS A 237 10.46 -17.78 -8.62
CA LYS A 237 11.51 -18.82 -8.61
C LYS A 237 10.90 -20.21 -8.82
N ARG A 238 9.85 -20.58 -8.08
CA ARG A 238 9.16 -21.87 -8.23
C ARG A 238 8.53 -22.01 -9.61
N TYR A 239 7.88 -20.95 -10.09
CA TYR A 239 7.23 -20.95 -11.40
C TYR A 239 8.22 -21.25 -12.52
N ARG A 240 9.40 -20.61 -12.52
CA ARG A 240 10.45 -20.87 -13.52
C ARG A 240 10.97 -22.32 -13.45
N GLN A 241 11.26 -22.80 -12.25
CA GLN A 241 11.72 -24.18 -12.05
C GLN A 241 10.74 -25.23 -12.59
N ALA A 242 9.43 -24.96 -12.53
CA ALA A 242 8.39 -25.86 -13.03
C ALA A 242 8.17 -25.79 -14.55
N ASN A 243 8.64 -24.74 -15.24
CA ASN A 243 8.42 -24.54 -16.67
C ASN A 243 9.71 -24.64 -17.51
N ASP A 244 10.89 -24.63 -16.87
CA ASP A 244 12.19 -24.86 -17.51
C ASP A 244 12.60 -26.37 -17.52
N ALA A 245 11.75 -27.27 -17.00
CA ALA A 245 11.95 -28.72 -16.93
C ALA A 245 11.09 -29.47 -17.96
#